data_AF-A0A1H6H7I3-F1
#
_entry.id   AF-A0A1H6H7I3-F1
#
_cell.length_a   1.000
_cell.length_b   1.000
_cell.length_c   1.000
_cell.angle_alpha   90.00
_cell.angle_beta   90.00
_cell.angle_gamma   90.00
#
_symmetry.space_group_name_H-M   'P 1'
#
loop_
_entity.id
_entity.type
_entity.pdbx_description
1 polymer ?
#
loop_
_entity_poly.entity_id
_entity_poly.type
_entity_poly.pdbx_seq_one_letter_code
_entity_poly.pdbx_strand_id
1 'polypeptide(L)'
;MEDVTKTRVEQLIDYIMKNCLWQFHSRNWDRKRQNENIIGMTTRLLCGEPVKPETPEDKCYWVDAVCLAEAYRARHPWLATLGVDQIRELMAKLHEQLDYQTITASLNEELTDQHY
;
A
#
# COMPACT_ATOMS: atom_id res chain seq x y z
N MET A 1 14.33 -2.27 17.93
CA MET A 1 13.12 -1.52 17.51
C MET A 1 13.02 -1.48 16.00
N GLU A 2 14.09 -1.15 15.29
CA GLU A 2 14.18 -1.20 13.82
C GLU A 2 13.87 -2.58 13.22
N ASP A 3 14.36 -3.65 13.84
CA ASP A 3 14.13 -5.04 13.42
C ASP A 3 12.65 -5.47 13.46
N VAL A 4 11.91 -5.01 14.48
CA VAL A 4 10.47 -5.29 14.61
C VAL A 4 9.67 -4.55 13.53
N THR A 5 10.01 -3.28 13.29
CA THR A 5 9.35 -2.49 12.23
C THR A 5 9.63 -3.12 10.86
N LYS A 6 10.86 -3.52 10.58
CA LYS A 6 11.22 -4.22 9.34
C LYS A 6 10.41 -5.50 9.17
N THR A 7 10.36 -6.35 10.18
CA THR A 7 9.57 -7.60 10.15
C THR A 7 8.09 -7.33 9.88
N ARG A 8 7.52 -6.28 10.48
CA ARG A 8 6.13 -5.89 10.24
C ARG A 8 5.91 -5.40 8.81
N VAL A 9 6.80 -4.57 8.27
CA VAL A 9 6.73 -4.14 6.87
C VAL A 9 6.79 -5.35 5.94
N GLU A 10 7.68 -6.30 6.18
CA GLU A 10 7.79 -7.53 5.39
C GLU A 10 6.49 -8.35 5.42
N GLN A 11 5.82 -8.45 6.57
CA GLN A 11 4.49 -9.10 6.68
C GLN A 11 3.42 -8.38 5.84
N LEU A 12 3.41 -7.04 5.87
CA LEU A 12 2.46 -6.24 5.11
C LEU A 12 2.72 -6.33 3.60
N ILE A 13 4.00 -6.29 3.18
CA ILE A 13 4.43 -6.52 1.79
C ILE A 13 4.04 -7.92 1.32
N ASP A 14 4.30 -8.97 2.12
CA ASP A 14 4.00 -10.35 1.75
C ASP A 14 2.52 -10.54 1.40
N TYR A 15 1.63 -9.90 2.17
CA TYR A 15 0.21 -9.93 1.86
C TYR A 15 -0.12 -9.25 0.52
N ILE A 16 0.39 -8.04 0.28
CA ILE A 16 0.19 -7.32 -0.99
C ILE A 16 0.68 -8.16 -2.16
N MET A 17 1.90 -8.68 -2.08
CA MET A 17 2.54 -9.43 -3.15
C MET A 17 1.82 -10.74 -3.49
N LYS A 18 1.07 -11.32 -2.54
CA LYS A 18 0.31 -12.56 -2.74
C LYS A 18 -1.16 -12.36 -3.10
N ASN A 19 -1.76 -11.21 -2.78
CA ASN A 19 -3.23 -11.04 -2.83
C ASN A 19 -3.68 -9.79 -3.59
N CYS A 20 -2.78 -8.87 -3.91
CA CYS A 20 -3.10 -7.63 -4.63
C CYS A 20 -2.50 -7.66 -6.04
N LEU A 21 -3.14 -6.94 -6.97
CA LEU A 21 -2.68 -6.80 -8.36
C LEU A 21 -2.45 -5.35 -8.79
N TRP A 22 -2.96 -4.37 -8.05
CA TRP A 22 -2.88 -2.94 -8.39
C TRP A 22 -1.44 -2.42 -8.44
N GLN A 23 -0.50 -3.03 -7.70
CA GLN A 23 0.93 -2.72 -7.73
C GLN A 23 1.66 -3.24 -8.99
N PHE A 24 0.98 -4.05 -9.82
CA PHE A 24 1.54 -4.64 -11.03
C PHE A 24 0.93 -4.09 -12.33
N HIS A 25 0.37 -2.88 -12.30
CA HIS A 25 -0.07 -2.19 -13.51
C HIS A 25 1.04 -2.05 -14.57
N SER A 26 0.64 -1.85 -15.81
CA SER A 26 1.53 -1.97 -16.97
C SER A 26 2.63 -0.90 -17.04
N ARG A 27 2.44 0.27 -16.41
CA ARG A 27 3.35 1.42 -16.49
C ARG A 27 3.74 1.94 -15.12
N ASN A 28 4.93 2.55 -15.02
CA ASN A 28 5.45 3.04 -13.75
C ASN A 28 4.57 4.14 -13.14
N TRP A 29 3.99 5.03 -13.95
CA TRP A 29 3.16 6.13 -13.47
C TRP A 29 1.82 5.62 -12.93
N ASP A 30 1.29 4.52 -13.50
CA ASP A 30 0.11 3.86 -12.94
C ASP A 30 0.46 3.19 -11.62
N ARG A 31 1.57 2.45 -11.54
CA ARG A 31 2.00 1.82 -10.28
C ARG A 31 2.21 2.86 -9.18
N LYS A 32 2.90 3.96 -9.46
CA LYS A 32 3.09 5.06 -8.49
C LYS A 32 1.75 5.62 -8.01
N ARG A 33 0.86 5.97 -8.95
CA ARG A 33 -0.46 6.53 -8.62
C ARG A 33 -1.31 5.55 -7.81
N GLN A 34 -1.32 4.28 -8.19
CA GLN A 34 -2.03 3.21 -7.49
C GLN A 34 -1.49 3.01 -6.07
N ASN A 35 -0.16 2.81 -5.94
CA ASN A 35 0.50 2.60 -4.66
C ASN A 35 0.25 3.78 -3.71
N GLU A 36 0.45 5.01 -4.17
CA GLU A 36 0.25 6.21 -3.36
C GLU A 36 -1.18 6.32 -2.84
N ASN A 37 -2.17 6.20 -3.73
CA ASN A 37 -3.58 6.40 -3.35
C ASN A 37 -4.12 5.25 -2.49
N ILE A 38 -3.85 3.99 -2.86
CA ILE A 38 -4.34 2.83 -2.10
C ILE A 38 -3.67 2.76 -0.73
N ILE A 39 -2.34 2.92 -0.65
CA ILE A 39 -1.64 2.91 0.64
C ILE A 39 -2.02 4.13 1.49
N GLY A 40 -2.18 5.31 0.88
CA GLY A 40 -2.63 6.52 1.57
C GLY A 40 -4.02 6.37 2.18
N MET A 41 -5.00 5.88 1.40
CA MET A 41 -6.36 5.61 1.91
C MET A 41 -6.37 4.50 2.96
N THR A 42 -5.60 3.42 2.75
CA THR A 42 -5.45 2.33 3.73
C THR A 42 -4.93 2.89 5.06
N THR A 43 -3.92 3.75 5.02
CA THR A 43 -3.34 4.38 6.21
C THR A 43 -4.39 5.18 6.98
N ARG A 44 -5.17 6.02 6.29
CA ARG A 44 -6.26 6.81 6.90
C ARG A 44 -7.30 5.89 7.55
N LEU A 45 -7.73 4.85 6.85
CA LEU A 45 -8.68 3.86 7.38
C LEU A 45 -8.13 3.20 8.64
N LEU A 46 -6.87 2.77 8.65
CA LEU A 46 -6.21 2.15 9.81
C LEU A 46 -6.10 3.10 10.99
N CYS A 47 -5.89 4.40 10.74
CA CYS A 47 -5.88 5.44 11.77
C CYS A 47 -7.28 5.83 12.27
N GLY A 48 -8.35 5.25 11.70
CA GLY A 48 -9.74 5.57 12.06
C GLY A 48 -10.23 6.90 11.48
N GLU A 49 -9.55 7.43 10.47
CA GLU A 49 -9.92 8.68 9.82
C GLU A 49 -10.97 8.43 8.72
N PRO A 50 -11.95 9.34 8.55
CA PRO A 50 -12.91 9.22 7.47
C PRO A 50 -12.20 9.34 6.12
N VAL A 51 -12.51 8.45 5.17
CA VAL A 51 -12.11 8.55 3.76
C VAL A 51 -13.36 8.73 2.93
N LYS A 52 -13.46 9.84 2.21
CA LYS A 52 -14.57 10.16 1.32
C LYS A 52 -14.05 10.19 -0.12
N PRO A 53 -14.27 9.14 -0.92
CA PRO A 53 -13.89 9.17 -2.33
C PRO A 53 -14.83 10.11 -3.10
N GLU A 54 -14.26 11.04 -3.86
CA GLU A 54 -15.05 12.09 -4.55
C GLU A 54 -15.22 11.77 -6.04
N THR A 55 -14.19 11.21 -6.66
CA THR A 55 -14.19 10.85 -8.08
C THR A 55 -14.48 9.35 -8.31
N PRO A 56 -14.84 8.94 -9.53
CA PRO A 56 -14.92 7.51 -9.85
C PRO A 56 -13.60 6.77 -9.63
N GLU A 57 -12.46 7.42 -9.89
CA GLU A 57 -11.13 6.85 -9.68
C GLU A 57 -10.84 6.66 -8.18
N ASP A 58 -11.15 7.67 -7.35
CA ASP A 58 -11.02 7.56 -5.90
C ASP A 58 -11.83 6.38 -5.34
N LYS A 59 -13.01 6.12 -5.91
CA LYS A 59 -13.84 4.99 -5.49
C LYS A 59 -13.17 3.66 -5.79
N CYS A 60 -12.46 3.54 -6.91
CA CYS A 60 -11.66 2.35 -7.21
C CYS A 60 -10.55 2.15 -6.17
N TYR A 61 -9.75 3.19 -5.90
CA TYR A 61 -8.70 3.13 -4.88
C TYR A 61 -9.26 2.80 -3.49
N TRP A 62 -10.41 3.39 -3.15
CA TRP A 62 -11.04 3.21 -1.86
C TRP A 62 -11.47 1.76 -1.61
N VAL A 63 -12.01 1.07 -2.62
CA VAL A 63 -12.41 -0.34 -2.47
C VAL A 63 -11.18 -1.21 -2.18
N ASP A 64 -10.08 -1.05 -2.93
CA ASP A 64 -8.83 -1.78 -2.68
C ASP A 64 -8.27 -1.45 -1.29
N ALA A 65 -8.32 -0.19 -0.87
CA ALA A 65 -7.85 0.26 0.43
C ALA A 65 -8.68 -0.31 1.60
N VAL A 66 -10.00 -0.41 1.45
CA VAL A 66 -10.88 -1.04 2.46
C VAL A 66 -10.54 -2.52 2.59
N CYS A 67 -10.45 -3.25 1.48
CA CYS A 67 -10.07 -4.66 1.48
C CYS A 67 -8.70 -4.89 2.16
N LEU A 68 -7.72 -4.04 1.84
CA LEU A 68 -6.39 -4.12 2.42
C LEU A 68 -6.38 -3.82 3.93
N ALA A 69 -7.07 -2.77 4.36
CA ALA A 69 -7.17 -2.39 5.77
C ALA A 69 -7.86 -3.47 6.62
N GLU A 70 -8.94 -4.07 6.10
CA GLU A 70 -9.63 -5.18 6.76
C GLU A 70 -8.74 -6.42 6.86
N ALA A 71 -8.05 -6.78 5.78
CA ALA A 71 -7.12 -7.91 5.77
C ALA A 71 -5.97 -7.71 6.77
N TYR A 72 -5.40 -6.52 6.85
CA TYR A 72 -4.35 -6.19 7.81
C TYR A 72 -4.85 -6.28 9.26
N ARG A 73 -6.02 -5.72 9.57
CA ARG A 73 -6.63 -5.84 10.90
C ARG A 73 -6.88 -7.29 11.30
N ALA A 74 -7.38 -8.11 10.39
CA ALA A 74 -7.69 -9.51 10.64
C ALA A 74 -6.42 -10.37 10.85
N ARG A 75 -5.35 -10.12 10.07
CA ARG A 75 -4.14 -10.95 10.06
C ARG A 75 -3.08 -10.51 11.06
N HIS A 76 -3.09 -9.25 11.46
CA HIS A 76 -2.04 -8.65 12.26
C HIS A 76 -2.60 -7.99 13.52
N PRO A 77 -2.90 -8.78 14.58
CA PRO A 77 -3.44 -8.24 15.84
C PRO A 77 -2.56 -7.16 16.47
N TRP A 78 -1.25 -7.19 16.23
CA TRP A 78 -0.30 -6.17 16.70
C TRP A 78 -0.57 -4.77 16.13
N LEU A 79 -1.34 -4.64 15.04
CA LEU A 79 -1.70 -3.35 14.47
C LEU A 79 -2.57 -2.54 15.42
N ALA A 80 -3.43 -3.21 16.19
CA ALA A 80 -4.30 -2.59 17.19
C ALA A 80 -3.54 -2.05 18.41
N THR A 81 -2.28 -2.44 18.60
CA THR A 81 -1.43 -1.95 19.70
C THR A 81 -0.63 -0.72 19.32
N LEU A 82 -0.74 -0.23 18.08
CA LEU A 82 0.00 0.92 17.58
C LEU A 82 -0.82 2.20 17.69
N GLY A 83 -0.14 3.29 18.07
CA GLY A 83 -0.70 4.64 17.95
C GLY A 83 -0.73 5.10 16.48
N VAL A 84 -1.51 6.16 16.21
CA VAL A 84 -1.68 6.74 14.88
C VAL A 84 -0.34 7.08 14.21
N ASP A 85 0.59 7.72 14.93
CA ASP A 85 1.88 8.11 14.37
C ASP A 85 2.74 6.89 14.00
N GLN A 86 2.67 5.83 14.81
CA GLN A 86 3.39 4.57 14.53
C GLN A 86 2.82 3.85 13.31
N ILE A 87 1.49 3.88 13.13
CA ILE A 87 0.84 3.36 11.93
C ILE A 87 1.29 4.16 10.71
N ARG A 88 1.29 5.49 10.77
CA ARG A 88 1.75 6.36 9.68
C ARG A 88 3.20 6.08 9.29
N GLU A 89 4.10 5.97 10.28
CA GLU A 89 5.51 5.64 10.02
C GLU A 89 5.66 4.25 9.37
N LEU A 90 4.93 3.26 9.87
CA LEU A 90 4.96 1.90 9.33
C LEU A 90 4.47 1.86 7.89
N MET A 91 3.35 2.54 7.59
CA MET A 91 2.76 2.57 6.26
C MET A 91 3.62 3.39 5.27
N ALA A 92 4.34 4.41 5.73
CA ALA A 92 5.32 5.13 4.90
C ALA A 92 6.49 4.21 4.48
N LYS A 93 7.03 3.44 5.42
CA LYS A 93 8.08 2.44 5.13
C LYS A 93 7.58 1.33 4.21
N LEU A 94 6.34 0.89 4.40
CA LEU A 94 5.66 -0.05 3.50
C LEU A 94 5.58 0.50 2.07
N HIS A 95 5.15 1.75 1.92
CA HIS A 95 5.04 2.39 0.61
C HIS A 95 6.40 2.49 -0.09
N GLU A 96 7.43 2.98 0.61
CA GLU A 96 8.79 3.06 0.08
C GLU A 96 9.30 1.70 -0.39
N GLN A 97 9.10 0.66 0.42
CA GLN A 97 9.53 -0.69 0.06
C GLN A 97 8.74 -1.26 -1.13
N LEU A 98 7.44 -1.00 -1.20
CA LEU A 98 6.60 -1.43 -2.32
C LEU A 98 7.01 -0.77 -3.62
N ASP A 99 7.22 0.55 -3.62
CA ASP A 99 7.70 1.30 -4.77
C ASP A 99 9.09 0.83 -5.20
N TYR A 100 9.98 0.61 -4.24
CA TYR A 100 11.30 0.07 -4.56
C TYR A 100 11.20 -1.28 -5.27
N GLN A 101 10.43 -2.22 -4.74
CA GLN A 101 10.32 -3.57 -5.32
C GLN A 101 9.57 -3.62 -6.65
N THR A 102 8.50 -2.83 -6.79
CA THR A 102 7.59 -2.93 -7.95
C THR A 102 7.91 -1.93 -9.05
N ILE A 103 8.75 -0.94 -8.76
CA ILE A 103 9.10 0.13 -9.71
C ILE A 103 10.61 0.28 -9.81
N THR A 104 11.29 0.72 -8.76
CA THR A 104 12.72 1.14 -8.84
C THR A 104 13.66 -0.01 -9.16
N ALA A 105 13.48 -1.17 -8.51
CA ALA A 105 14.29 -2.36 -8.70
C ALA A 105 13.67 -3.35 -9.70
N SER A 106 12.53 -3.00 -10.30
CA SER A 106 11.90 -3.84 -11.31
C SER A 106 12.73 -3.83 -12.59
N LEU A 107 13.00 -5.02 -13.12
CA LEU A 107 13.69 -5.19 -14.41
C LEU A 107 12.72 -5.17 -15.60
N ASN A 108 11.45 -4.81 -15.39
CA ASN A 108 10.48 -4.71 -16.47
C ASN A 108 10.70 -3.41 -17.26
N GLU A 109 11.31 -3.52 -18.43
CA GLU A 109 11.60 -2.39 -19.32
C GLU A 109 10.32 -1.70 -19.86
N GLU A 110 9.21 -2.45 -19.98
CA GLU A 110 7.93 -1.92 -20.47
C GLU A 110 7.30 -0.90 -19.52
N LEU A 111 7.78 -0.79 -18.28
CA LEU A 111 7.26 0.18 -17.31
C LEU A 111 7.43 1.64 -17.74
N THR A 112 8.35 1.91 -18.67
CA THR A 112 8.65 3.25 -19.17
C THR A 112 8.13 3.51 -20.58
N ASP A 113 7.55 2.50 -21.24
CA ASP A 113 7.01 2.64 -22.60
C ASP A 113 5.84 3.61 -22.61
N GLN A 114 5.94 4.66 -23.43
CA GLN A 114 4.92 5.70 -23.57
C GLN A 114 3.63 5.19 -24.21
N HIS A 115 3.69 4.12 -25.00
CA HIS A 115 2.52 3.51 -25.60
C HIS A 115 1.94 2.48 -24.64
N TYR A 116 0.61 2.35 -24.62
CA TYR A 116 -0.08 1.28 -23.90
C TYR A 116 -0.36 0.09 -24.80
#